data_AF-A0A0F3PWH2-F1
#
_entry.id   AF-A0A0F3PWH2-F1
#
_cell.length_a   1.000
_cell.length_b   1.000
_cell.length_c   1.000
_cell.angle_alpha   90.00
_cell.angle_beta   90.00
_cell.angle_gamma   90.00
#
_symmetry.space_group_name_H-M   'P 1'
#
loop_
_entity.id
_entity.type
_entity.pdbx_description
1 polymer ?
#
loop_
_entity_poly.entity_id
_entity_poly.type
_entity_poly.pdbx_seq_one_letter_code
_entity_poly.pdbx_strand_id
1 'polypeptide(L)'
;MHTPRIFTSPAMSGYAYSGLSSTEYKNSLCRAITSGLMAYDEFLKVLRECVAELRNTFSEIRGVDAVFAKHADRVELLASYF
;
A
#
# COMPACT_ATOMS: atom_id res chain seq x y z
N MET A 1 10.40 3.36 13.47
CA MET A 1 11.27 3.61 12.30
C MET A 1 10.78 2.68 11.19
N HIS A 2 10.20 3.24 10.12
CA HIS A 2 9.54 2.47 9.06
C HIS A 2 10.59 2.10 8.00
N THR A 3 10.91 0.81 7.87
CA THR A 3 11.82 0.31 6.85
C THR A 3 11.00 -0.10 5.63
N PRO A 4 11.10 0.59 4.48
CA PRO A 4 10.46 0.13 3.26
C PRO A 4 11.21 -1.13 2.79
N ARG A 5 10.50 -2.21 2.49
CA ARG A 5 11.12 -3.44 1.98
C ARG A 5 10.72 -3.70 0.54
N ILE A 6 11.77 -3.76 -0.27
CA ILE A 6 11.84 -4.29 -1.63
C ILE A 6 11.27 -5.71 -1.63
N PHE A 7 10.35 -5.99 -2.56
CA PHE A 7 9.82 -7.32 -2.79
C PHE A 7 10.91 -8.20 -3.40
N THR A 8 11.43 -9.17 -2.64
CA THR A 8 12.53 -10.03 -3.10
C THR A 8 12.11 -11.40 -3.61
N SER A 9 10.82 -11.79 -3.54
CA SER A 9 10.36 -13.01 -4.24
C SER A 9 8.86 -13.03 -4.56
N PRO A 10 8.43 -13.76 -5.62
CA PRO A 10 7.02 -13.93 -5.97
C PRO A 10 6.19 -14.65 -4.89
N ALA A 11 6.80 -15.50 -4.07
CA ALA A 11 6.14 -16.15 -2.93
C ALA A 11 5.86 -15.17 -1.77
N MET A 12 6.55 -14.02 -1.74
CA MET A 12 6.27 -12.92 -0.81
C MET A 12 5.09 -12.04 -1.25
N SER A 13 4.43 -12.36 -2.37
CA SER A 13 3.16 -11.71 -2.76
C SER A 13 2.03 -11.96 -1.75
N GLY A 14 2.22 -12.87 -0.79
CA GLY A 14 1.20 -13.28 0.18
C GLY A 14 1.38 -12.85 1.65
N TYR A 15 2.57 -12.53 2.17
CA TYR A 15 2.72 -12.46 3.64
C TYR A 15 3.69 -11.40 4.19
N ALA A 16 3.26 -10.86 5.34
CA ALA A 16 3.99 -10.04 6.32
C ALA A 16 4.22 -8.57 5.96
N TYR A 17 3.14 -7.84 5.62
CA TYR A 17 3.13 -6.42 5.95
C TYR A 17 3.19 -6.28 7.48
N SER A 18 4.15 -5.53 8.02
CA SER A 18 4.28 -5.28 9.47
C SER A 18 3.91 -3.84 9.86
N GLY A 19 3.38 -3.06 8.90
CA GLY A 19 2.81 -1.74 9.13
C GLY A 19 1.29 -1.75 9.27
N LEU A 20 0.67 -0.57 9.15
CA LEU A 20 -0.77 -0.37 9.38
C LEU A 20 -1.68 -1.20 8.47
N SER A 21 -1.17 -1.68 7.33
CA SER A 21 -1.93 -2.50 6.39
C SER A 21 -1.94 -4.01 6.72
N SER A 22 -1.24 -4.45 7.78
CA SER A 22 -1.24 -5.86 8.18
C SER A 22 -2.61 -6.34 8.64
N THR A 23 -2.94 -7.60 8.36
CA THR A 23 -4.21 -8.21 8.81
C THR A 23 -4.32 -8.20 10.33
N GLU A 24 -3.24 -8.49 11.04
CA GLU A 24 -3.19 -8.49 12.50
C GLU A 24 -3.41 -7.08 13.07
N TYR A 25 -2.76 -6.07 12.49
CA TYR A 25 -2.94 -4.67 12.90
C TYR A 25 -4.37 -4.20 12.64
N LYS A 26 -4.92 -4.48 11.46
CA LYS A 26 -6.32 -4.17 11.12
C LYS A 26 -7.31 -4.85 12.06
N ASN A 27 -7.11 -6.13 12.36
CA ASN A 27 -7.98 -6.87 13.28
C ASN A 27 -7.92 -6.31 14.71
N SER A 28 -6.72 -5.96 15.18
CA SER A 28 -6.52 -5.30 16.47
C SER A 28 -7.24 -3.96 16.53
N LEU A 29 -7.08 -3.12 15.49
CA LEU A 29 -7.72 -1.81 15.40
C LEU A 29 -9.24 -1.90 15.36
N CYS A 30 -9.79 -2.77 14.51
CA CYS A 30 -11.23 -3.02 14.43
C CYS A 30 -11.80 -3.48 15.77
N ARG A 31 -11.07 -4.34 16.51
CA ARG A 31 -11.47 -4.77 17.85
C ARG A 31 -11.45 -3.61 18.83
N ALA A 32 -10.41 -2.77 18.83
CA ALA A 32 -10.31 -1.61 19.72
C ALA A 32 -11.43 -0.58 19.48
N ILE A 33 -11.81 -0.36 18.22
CA ILE A 33 -12.92 0.53 17.83
C ILE A 33 -14.27 -0.04 18.29
N THR A 34 -14.55 -1.30 17.95
CA THR A 34 -15.86 -1.92 18.23
C THR A 34 -16.10 -2.20 19.71
N SER A 35 -15.04 -2.37 20.49
CA SER A 35 -15.11 -2.55 21.95
C SER A 35 -15.15 -1.22 22.73
N GLY A 36 -15.02 -0.07 22.06
CA GLY A 36 -14.96 1.24 22.72
C GLY A 36 -13.70 1.47 23.56
N LEU A 37 -12.66 0.63 23.38
CA LEU A 37 -11.39 0.73 24.10
C LEU A 37 -10.47 1.83 23.55
N MET A 38 -10.76 2.34 22.36
CA MET A 38 -9.99 3.39 21.69
C MET A 38 -10.66 4.76 21.87
N ALA A 39 -9.89 5.73 22.34
CA ALA A 39 -10.35 7.12 22.42
C ALA A 39 -10.56 7.69 21.01
N TYR A 40 -11.53 8.60 20.85
CA TYR A 40 -11.86 9.16 19.54
C TYR A 40 -10.69 9.92 18.90
N ASP A 41 -9.88 10.64 19.68
CA ASP A 41 -8.70 11.36 19.20
C ASP A 41 -7.59 10.42 18.75
N GLU A 42 -7.44 9.27 19.42
CA GLU A 42 -6.52 8.20 19.03
C GLU A 42 -6.94 7.58 17.71
N PHE A 43 -8.24 7.28 17.55
CA PHE A 43 -8.80 6.80 16.28
C PHE A 43 -8.52 7.78 15.12
N LEU A 44 -8.73 9.08 15.33
CA LEU A 44 -8.48 10.09 14.29
C LEU A 44 -7.01 10.15 13.86
N LYS A 45 -6.06 9.94 14.79
CA LYS A 45 -4.62 9.86 14.47
C LYS A 45 -4.34 8.66 13.58
N VAL A 46 -4.84 7.47 13.95
CA VAL A 46 -4.65 6.26 13.15
C VAL A 46 -5.29 6.39 11.77
N LEU A 47 -6.52 6.92 11.69
CA LEU A 47 -7.19 7.15 10.41
C LEU A 47 -6.36 8.05 9.49
N ARG A 48 -5.78 9.12 10.04
CA ARG A 48 -4.91 10.03 9.29
C ARG A 48 -3.68 9.32 8.73
N GLU A 49 -3.04 8.46 9.52
CA GLU A 49 -1.87 7.69 9.08
C GLU A 49 -2.24 6.69 7.98
N CYS A 50 -3.37 5.97 8.12
CA CYS A 50 -3.89 5.07 7.08
C CYS A 50 -4.17 5.80 5.76
N VAL A 51 -4.79 6.98 5.82
CA VAL A 51 -5.06 7.80 4.62
C VAL A 51 -3.76 8.32 3.99
N ALA A 52 -2.77 8.67 4.81
CA ALA A 52 -1.46 9.10 4.31
C ALA A 52 -0.71 7.96 3.59
N GLU A 53 -0.70 6.75 4.16
CA GLU A 53 -0.13 5.57 3.51
C GLU A 53 -0.83 5.28 2.17
N LEU A 54 -2.16 5.30 2.15
CA LEU A 54 -2.94 5.07 0.93
C LEU A 54 -2.62 6.09 -0.17
N ARG A 55 -2.49 7.37 0.21
CA ARG A 55 -2.10 8.43 -0.73
C ARG A 55 -0.69 8.22 -1.29
N ASN A 56 0.25 7.76 -0.47
CA ASN A 56 1.61 7.48 -0.93
C ASN A 56 1.60 6.32 -1.94
N THR A 57 0.88 5.23 -1.65
CA THR A 57 0.71 4.12 -2.58
C THR A 57 0.11 4.57 -3.92
N PHE A 58 -0.95 5.38 -3.90
CA PHE A 58 -1.52 5.91 -5.14
C PHE A 58 -0.55 6.83 -5.91
N SER A 59 0.30 7.56 -5.20
CA SER A 59 1.32 8.42 -5.82
C SER A 59 2.40 7.59 -6.51
N GLU A 60 2.83 6.49 -5.89
CA GLU A 60 3.76 5.52 -6.49
C GLU A 60 3.16 4.85 -7.72
N ILE A 61 1.91 4.39 -7.65
CA ILE A 61 1.19 3.80 -8.79
C ILE A 61 1.10 4.79 -9.95
N ARG A 62 0.78 6.06 -9.68
CA ARG A 62 0.75 7.11 -10.70
C ARG A 62 2.12 7.32 -11.34
N GLY A 63 3.20 7.23 -10.55
CA GLY A 63 4.56 7.29 -11.06
C GLY A 63 4.86 6.14 -12.04
N VAL A 64 4.44 4.92 -11.70
CA VAL A 64 4.55 3.75 -12.58
C VAL A 64 3.74 3.93 -13.86
N ASP A 65 2.48 4.35 -13.75
CA ASP A 65 1.59 4.61 -14.89
C ASP A 65 2.19 5.64 -15.88
N ALA A 66 2.77 6.73 -15.36
CA ALA A 66 3.45 7.72 -16.18
C ALA A 66 4.65 7.15 -16.94
N VAL A 67 5.39 6.21 -16.35
CA VAL A 67 6.51 5.51 -17.01
C VAL A 67 5.99 4.59 -18.12
N PHE A 68 4.92 3.85 -17.86
CA PHE A 68 4.28 3.02 -18.89
C PHE A 68 3.73 3.86 -20.03
N ALA A 69 3.01 4.95 -19.75
CA ALA A 69 2.50 5.86 -20.77
C ALA A 69 3.61 6.45 -21.63
N LYS A 70 4.75 6.83 -21.03
CA LYS A 70 5.93 7.33 -21.76
C LYS A 70 6.58 6.27 -22.68
N HIS A 71 6.37 4.99 -22.39
CA HIS A 71 6.98 3.89 -23.12
C HIS A 71 5.97 3.04 -23.90
N ALA A 72 4.70 3.45 -23.94
CA ALA A 72 3.61 2.72 -24.61
C ALA A 72 3.95 2.44 -26.09
N ASP A 73 4.39 3.46 -26.83
CA ASP A 73 4.79 3.33 -28.23
C ASP A 73 5.90 2.29 -28.47
N ARG A 74 6.82 2.13 -27.50
CA ARG A 74 7.92 1.15 -27.60
C ARG A 74 7.44 -0.26 -27.30
N VAL A 75 6.45 -0.40 -26.43
CA VAL A 75 5.81 -1.69 -26.11
C VAL A 75 4.95 -2.16 -27.28
N GLU A 76 4.18 -1.27 -27.91
CA GLU A 76 3.41 -1.57 -29.13
C GLU A 76 4.33 -1.97 -30.29
N LEU A 77 5.45 -1.25 -30.46
CA LEU A 77 6.45 -1.60 -31.49
C LEU A 77 7.01 -3.01 -31.27
N LEU A 78 7.40 -3.37 -30.04
CA LEU A 78 7.90 -4.71 -29.72
C LEU A 78 6.84 -5.80 -29.91
N ALA A 79 5.57 -5.51 -29.59
CA ALA A 79 4.47 -6.45 -29.78
C ALA A 79 4.19 -6.74 -31.27
N SER A 80 4.52 -5.81 -32.18
CA SER A 80 4.35 -6.00 -33.63
C SER A 80 5.39 -6.93 -34.29
N TYR A 81 6.46 -7.29 -33.58
CA TYR A 81 7.51 -8.19 -34.06
C TYR A 81 7.29 -9.67 -33.72
N PHE A 82 6.20 -9.99 -33.00
CA PHE A 82 5.76 -11.35 -32.66
C PHE A 82 4.40 -11.63 -33.29
#